data_AF-A0A318UHI0-F1
#
_entry.id   AF-A0A318UHI0-F1
#
_cell.length_a   1.000
_cell.length_b   1.000
_cell.length_c   1.000
_cell.angle_alpha   90.00
_cell.angle_beta   90.00
_cell.angle_gamma   90.00
#
_symmetry.space_group_name_H-M   'P 1'
#
loop_
_entity.id
_entity.type
_entity.pdbx_description
1 polymer ?
#
loop_
_entity_poly.entity_id
_entity_poly.type
_entity_poly.pdbx_seq_one_letter_code
_entity_poly.pdbx_strand_id
1 'polypeptide(L)' 'MVTVLVNYSYTFRVYKSFLIASEKISVIDGYRFFLKNVPLEIPLGDVYKSTFLELMKKKMM' A
#
# COMPACT_ATOMS: atom_id res chain seq x y z
N MET A 1 -1.45 -6.56 18.14
CA MET A 1 -1.99 -6.09 16.83
C MET A 1 -1.61 -4.62 16.72
N VAL A 2 -0.49 -4.31 16.05
CA VAL A 2 0.06 -2.94 16.03
C VAL A 2 -0.69 -2.14 14.98
N THR A 3 -1.68 -1.37 15.43
CA THR A 3 -2.41 -0.43 14.59
C THR A 3 -1.68 0.91 14.62
N VAL A 4 -0.88 1.20 13.60
CA VAL A 4 -0.31 2.52 13.38
C VAL A 4 -1.37 3.38 12.69
N LEU A 5 -2.21 4.06 13.48
CA LEU A 5 -3.09 5.11 13.00
C LEU A 5 -2.28 6.40 12.89
N VAL A 6 -1.76 6.65 11.70
CA VAL A 6 -1.25 7.97 11.32
C VAL A 6 -2.24 8.52 10.31
N ASN A 7 -2.80 9.69 10.64
CA ASN A 7 -3.74 10.46 9.83
C ASN A 7 -3.19 10.62 8.39
N TYR A 8 -3.70 9.85 7.43
CA TYR A 8 -3.36 9.95 6.01
C TYR A 8 -4.65 9.98 5.20
N SER A 9 -4.82 10.97 4.32
CA SER A 9 -6.04 11.15 3.52
C SER A 9 -6.33 9.99 2.56
N TYR A 10 -5.35 9.10 2.27
CA TYR A 10 -5.54 7.94 1.39
C TYR A 10 -4.73 6.72 1.86
N THR A 11 -5.40 5.85 2.63
CA THR A 11 -4.87 4.54 3.06
C THR A 11 -5.51 3.41 2.24
N PHE A 12 -4.69 2.43 1.83
CA PHE A 12 -5.09 1.30 1.01
C PHE A 12 -4.90 -0.01 1.76
N ARG A 13 -5.84 -0.93 1.60
CA ARG A 13 -5.67 -2.30 2.11
C ARG A 13 -4.97 -3.13 1.05
N VAL A 14 -3.78 -3.63 1.41
CA VAL A 14 -2.91 -4.39 0.50
C VAL A 14 -2.80 -5.87 0.87
N TYR A 15 -3.21 -6.21 2.10
CA TYR A 15 -3.28 -7.58 2.58
C TYR A 15 -4.30 -7.69 3.72
N LYS A 16 -4.68 -8.92 4.11
CA LYS A 16 -5.65 -9.16 5.20
C LYS A 16 -5.28 -8.41 6.49
N SER A 17 -3.98 -8.32 6.80
CA SER A 17 -3.46 -7.73 8.03
C SER A 17 -2.75 -6.38 7.84
N PHE A 18 -2.74 -5.80 6.64
CA PHE A 18 -1.91 -4.63 6.34
C PHE A 18 -2.70 -3.51 5.64
N LEU A 19 -2.52 -2.29 6.14
CA LEU A 19 -2.94 -1.03 5.56
C LEU A 19 -1.69 -0.20 5.25
N ILE A 20 -1.67 0.47 4.10
CA ILE A 20 -0.54 1.28 3.64
C ILE A 20 -1.01 2.66 3.20
N ALA A 21 -0.27 3.70 3.58
CA ALA A 21 -0.50 5.05 3.06
C ALA A 21 0.22 5.21 1.72
N SER A 22 -0.48 5.68 0.69
CA SER A 22 0.12 5.84 -0.65
C SER A 22 1.35 6.76 -0.68
N GLU A 23 1.40 7.78 0.18
CA GLU A 23 2.52 8.73 0.24
C GLU A 23 3.81 8.09 0.75
N LYS A 24 3.67 6.98 1.49
CA LYS A 24 4.79 6.20 2.00
C LYS A 24 5.25 5.14 1.01
N ILE A 25 4.56 4.92 -0.10
CA ILE A 25 5.00 3.98 -1.13
C ILE A 25 6.15 4.63 -1.90
N SER A 26 7.29 3.94 -1.93
CA SER A 26 8.46 4.35 -2.70
C SER A 26 8.45 3.71 -4.08
N VAL A 27 8.33 2.39 -4.12
CA VAL A 27 8.35 1.58 -5.34
C VAL A 27 7.33 0.45 -5.21
N ILE A 28 6.71 0.11 -6.35
CA ILE A 28 5.88 -1.07 -6.52
C ILE A 28 6.64 -2.01 -7.44
N ASP A 29 6.96 -3.20 -6.96
CA ASP A 29 7.62 -4.24 -7.75
C ASP A 29 6.76 -5.51 -7.76
N GLY A 30 6.01 -5.70 -8.84
CA GLY A 30 5.12 -6.84 -9.02
C GLY A 30 4.09 -6.99 -7.88
N TYR A 31 4.38 -7.95 -6.98
CA TYR A 31 3.55 -8.29 -5.82
C TYR A 31 4.10 -7.73 -4.49
N ARG A 32 5.00 -6.74 -4.54
CA ARG A 32 5.64 -6.18 -3.33
C ARG A 32 5.64 -4.66 -3.36
N PHE A 33 5.50 -4.08 -2.18
CA PHE A 33 5.63 -2.65 -1.94
C PHE A 33 6.87 -2.37 -1.12
N PHE A 34 7.61 -1.35 -1.55
CA PHE A 34 8.70 -0.77 -0.78
C PHE A 34 8.24 0.54 -0.17
N LEU A 35 8.49 0.71 1.12
CA LEU A 35 8.13 1.91 1.87
C LEU A 35 9.29 2.92 1.89
N LYS A 36 8.97 4.20 1.81
CA LYS A 36 9.93 5.29 2.01
C LYS A 36 10.41 5.28 3.46
N ASN A 37 11.73 5.26 3.63
CA ASN A 37 12.39 5.30 4.94
C ASN A 37 12.05 4.15 5.89
N VAL A 38 11.50 3.04 5.38
CA VAL A 38 11.30 1.82 6.14
C VAL A 38 11.86 0.66 5.31
N PRO A 39 12.86 -0.08 5.80
CA PRO A 39 13.42 -1.25 5.11
C PRO A 39 12.49 -2.46 5.29
N LEU A 40 11.21 -2.27 4.96
CA LEU A 40 10.17 -3.29 5.04
C LEU A 40 9.51 -3.40 3.67
N GLU A 41 9.49 -4.62 3.17
CA GLU A 41 8.68 -5.00 2.02
C GLU A 41 7.31 -5.51 2.49
N ILE A 42 6.24 -5.05 1.85
CA ILE A 42 4.89 -5.54 2.12
C ILE A 42 4.38 -6.30 0.90
N PRO A 43 3.98 -7.58 1.04
CA PRO A 43 3.38 -8.32 -0.04
C PRO A 43 1.99 -7.77 -0.39
N LEU A 44 1.74 -7.60 -1.68
CA LEU A 44 0.42 -7.35 -2.26
C LEU A 44 -0.25 -8.70 -2.49
N GLY A 45 -1.32 -8.96 -1.76
CA GLY A 45 -2.12 -10.17 -2.02
C GLY A 45 -2.85 -10.05 -3.36
N ASP A 46 -2.91 -11.13 -4.13
CA ASP A 46 -3.59 -11.16 -5.44
C ASP A 46 -5.01 -10.60 -5.40
N VAL A 47 -5.76 -10.92 -4.34
CA VAL A 47 -7.14 -10.44 -4.15
C VAL A 47 -7.22 -8.91 -4.07
N TYR A 48 -6.19 -8.26 -3.54
CA TYR A 48 -6.16 -6.80 -3.37
C TYR A 48 -5.49 -6.08 -4.54
N LYS A 49 -4.84 -6.80 -5.44
CA LYS A 49 -4.03 -6.23 -6.54
C LYS A 49 -4.84 -5.39 -7.51
N SER A 50 -5.95 -5.93 -8.01
CA SER A 50 -6.79 -5.23 -9.00
C SER A 50 -7.36 -3.93 -8.43
N THR A 51 -7.96 -4.00 -7.24
CA THR A 51 -8.52 -2.82 -6.57
C THR A 51 -7.44 -1.79 -6.25
N PHE A 52 -6.27 -2.22 -5.79
CA PHE A 52 -5.16 -1.32 -5.51
C PHE A 52 -4.66 -0.60 -6.78
N LEU A 53 -4.49 -1.33 -7.90
CA LEU A 53 -4.06 -0.77 -9.18
C LEU A 53 -5.07 0.24 -9.74
N GLU A 54 -6.37 -0.04 -9.64
CA GLU A 54 -7.41 0.90 -10.04
C GLU A 54 -7.37 2.20 -9.22
N LEU A 55 -7.22 2.07 -7.91
CA LEU A 55 -7.13 3.22 -7.01
C LEU A 55 -5.87 4.06 -7.26
N MET A 56 -4.74 3.41 -7.55
CA MET A 56 -3.49 4.10 -7.93
C MET A 56 -3.63 4.83 -9.27
N LYS A 57 -4.22 4.18 -10.29
CA LYS A 57 -4.50 4.83 -11.59
C LYS A 57 -5.38 6.06 -11.42
N LYS A 58 -6.44 5.96 -10.61
CA LYS A 58 -7.35 7.08 -10.32
C LYS A 58 -6.68 8.24 -9.58
N LYS A 59 -5.59 7.99 -8.86
CA LYS A 59 -4.80 9.03 -8.17
C LYS A 59 -3.76 9.70 -9.09
N MET A 60 -3.29 9.00 -10.12
CA MET A 60 -2.31 9.52 -11.08
C MET A 60 -2.93 10.36 -12.21
N MET A 61 -4.24 10.23 -12.41
CA MET A 61 -5.06 11.05 -13.31
C MET A 61 -5.60 12.28 -12.58
#